data_AF-A0A9E6F1V6-F1
#
_entry.id   AF-A0A9E6F1V6-F1
#
_cell.length_a   1.000
_cell.length_b   1.000
_cell.length_c   1.000
_cell.angle_alpha   90.00
_cell.angle_beta   90.00
_cell.angle_gamma   90.00
#
_symmetry.space_group_name_H-M   'P 1'
#
loop_
_entity.id
_entity.type
_entity.pdbx_description
1 polymer ?
#
loop_
_entity_poly.entity_id
_entity_poly.type
_entity_poly.pdbx_seq_one_letter_code
_entity_poly.pdbx_strand_id
1 'polypeptide(L)'
;MTFLKGLFLSVIILVTAVISVFSQDPHFSQYYANPLYLNPAFAGTSVCPRVTLNYRNQWPSIPKAYVTYSASYDQHFDNLSGGLGLLVCSDQAGEGTVKTTVISGIYSYRLQVNRFFSIKAGLQATYFQKEIDWSKLTFGDQIDPRYGFIHFTQETQPKLKKGTSDFSAGILGYGESIYGGVAVHHLTQPNEGFFTESKLPLKITAHAGAIIDLKKHRRRRKIEDPTLSPNILYMK
;
A
#
# COMPACT_ATOMS: atom_id res chain seq x y z
N MET A 1 45.50 -9.52 3.34
CA MET A 1 44.30 -8.91 2.72
C MET A 1 43.04 -9.80 2.76
N THR A 2 43.15 -11.12 2.92
CA THR A 2 42.00 -12.04 2.99
C THR A 2 41.26 -11.99 4.34
N PHE A 3 41.97 -11.79 5.45
CA PHE A 3 41.38 -11.73 6.80
C PHE A 3 40.45 -10.52 7.01
N LEU A 4 40.85 -9.31 6.57
CA LEU A 4 40.00 -8.11 6.63
C LEU A 4 38.73 -8.24 5.78
N LYS A 5 38.81 -8.95 4.64
CA LYS A 5 37.64 -9.21 3.78
C LYS A 5 36.65 -10.15 4.46
N GLY A 6 37.13 -11.18 5.16
CA GLY A 6 36.29 -12.09 5.95
C GLY A 6 35.62 -11.40 7.14
N LEU A 7 36.35 -10.53 7.84
CA LEU A 7 35.82 -9.73 8.93
C LEU A 7 34.71 -8.77 8.44
N PHE A 8 34.95 -8.07 7.33
CA PHE A 8 33.96 -7.17 6.74
C PHE A 8 32.69 -7.91 6.29
N LEU A 9 32.84 -9.09 5.69
CA LEU A 9 31.69 -9.93 5.30
C LEU A 9 30.91 -10.41 6.54
N SER A 10 31.62 -10.81 7.61
CA SER A 10 30.99 -11.26 8.86
C SER A 10 30.23 -10.16 9.58
N VAL A 11 30.73 -8.91 9.55
CA VAL A 11 30.06 -7.74 10.12
C VAL A 11 28.82 -7.39 9.32
N ILE A 12 28.87 -7.45 7.98
CA ILE A 12 27.70 -7.24 7.13
C ILE A 12 26.62 -8.28 7.43
N ILE A 13 26.98 -9.56 7.52
CA ILE A 13 26.04 -10.65 7.82
C ILE A 13 25.42 -10.46 9.21
N LEU A 14 26.22 -10.09 10.21
CA LEU A 14 25.75 -9.85 11.58
C LEU A 14 24.80 -8.64 11.64
N VAL A 15 25.07 -7.57 10.89
CA VAL A 15 24.19 -6.39 10.81
C VAL A 15 22.87 -6.72 10.12
N THR A 16 22.87 -7.58 9.10
CA THR A 16 21.64 -8.02 8.43
C THR A 16 20.79 -8.98 9.28
N ALA A 17 21.40 -9.73 10.20
CA ALA A 17 20.71 -10.71 11.04
C ALA A 17 19.85 -10.07 12.15
N VAL A 18 20.02 -8.78 12.45
CA VAL A 18 19.25 -8.06 13.49
C VAL A 18 18.07 -7.27 12.89
N ILE A 19 17.86 -7.33 11.57
CA ILE A 19 16.75 -6.62 10.94
C ILE A 19 15.48 -7.44 11.13
N SER A 20 14.68 -7.05 12.11
CA SER A 20 13.29 -7.53 12.23
C SER A 20 12.54 -7.20 10.95
N VAL A 21 12.12 -8.22 10.21
CA VAL A 21 11.29 -8.06 9.02
C VAL A 21 9.85 -7.93 9.49
N PHE A 22 9.27 -6.74 9.35
CA PHE A 22 7.84 -6.52 9.61
C PHE A 22 7.05 -6.84 8.34
N SER A 23 5.86 -7.41 8.52
CA SER A 23 4.93 -7.70 7.42
C SER A 23 4.67 -6.44 6.60
N GLN A 24 4.70 -6.57 5.28
CA GLN A 24 4.53 -5.45 4.36
C GLN A 24 3.15 -5.50 3.71
N ASP A 25 2.54 -4.34 3.56
CA ASP A 25 1.42 -4.16 2.67
C ASP A 25 1.85 -4.25 1.19
N PRO A 26 0.91 -4.44 0.26
CA PRO A 26 1.23 -4.43 -1.16
C PRO A 26 1.81 -3.09 -1.66
N HIS A 27 3.09 -3.06 -2.02
CA HIS A 27 3.74 -1.87 -2.58
C HIS A 27 3.71 -1.86 -4.11
N PHE A 28 3.27 -0.75 -4.71
CA PHE A 28 3.28 -0.55 -6.16
C PHE A 28 4.54 0.17 -6.61
N SER A 29 5.19 -0.30 -7.69
CA SER A 29 6.37 0.38 -8.26
C SER A 29 6.04 1.79 -8.76
N GLN A 30 4.84 1.98 -9.30
CA GLN A 30 4.31 3.28 -9.74
C GLN A 30 3.37 3.86 -8.68
N TYR A 31 3.87 4.05 -7.46
CA TYR A 31 3.07 4.52 -6.32
C TYR A 31 2.35 5.85 -6.58
N TYR A 32 2.93 6.75 -7.39
CA TYR A 32 2.31 8.01 -7.79
C TYR A 32 1.05 7.82 -8.66
N ALA A 33 0.94 6.67 -9.33
CA ALA A 33 -0.21 6.29 -10.13
C ALA A 33 -1.32 5.62 -9.28
N ASN A 34 -1.14 5.47 -7.98
CA ASN A 34 -2.17 5.03 -7.05
C ASN A 34 -2.29 5.98 -5.85
N PRO A 35 -2.78 7.22 -6.07
CA PRO A 35 -2.68 8.30 -5.10
C PRO A 35 -3.50 8.06 -3.83
N LEU A 36 -4.71 7.48 -3.95
CA LEU A 36 -5.55 7.19 -2.78
C LEU A 36 -4.96 6.10 -1.88
N TYR A 37 -4.29 5.10 -2.48
CA TYR A 37 -3.57 4.08 -1.72
C TYR A 37 -2.34 4.66 -1.01
N LEU A 38 -1.66 5.62 -1.64
CA LEU A 38 -0.46 6.26 -1.10
C LEU A 38 -0.77 7.15 0.13
N ASN A 39 -1.76 8.04 0.01
CA ASN A 39 -2.17 8.95 1.07
C ASN A 39 -3.63 9.38 0.88
N PRO A 40 -4.51 9.19 1.90
CA PRO A 40 -5.91 9.60 1.79
C PRO A 40 -6.11 11.10 1.53
N ALA A 41 -5.12 11.95 1.85
CA ALA A 41 -5.16 13.37 1.53
C ALA A 41 -5.11 13.69 0.02
N PHE A 42 -4.84 12.71 -0.85
CA PHE A 42 -4.95 12.89 -2.29
C PHE A 42 -6.39 12.87 -2.82
N ALA A 43 -7.39 12.54 -1.99
CA ALA A 43 -8.78 12.52 -2.45
C ALA A 43 -9.24 13.90 -2.96
N GLY A 44 -9.78 13.92 -4.18
CA GLY A 44 -10.25 15.13 -4.85
C GLY A 44 -9.14 16.15 -5.09
N THR A 45 -7.89 15.72 -5.28
CA THR A 45 -6.83 16.63 -5.80
C THR A 45 -7.06 16.96 -7.26
N SER A 46 -7.70 16.06 -8.00
CA SER A 46 -8.25 16.36 -9.33
C SER A 46 -9.59 17.07 -9.18
N VAL A 47 -9.80 18.14 -9.96
CA VAL A 47 -11.10 18.83 -10.03
C VAL A 47 -12.14 17.92 -10.67
N CYS A 48 -11.76 17.23 -11.75
CA CYS A 48 -12.62 16.25 -12.40
C CYS A 48 -12.59 14.91 -11.66
N PRO A 49 -13.67 14.11 -11.75
CA PRO A 49 -13.68 12.71 -11.31
C PRO A 49 -12.47 11.94 -11.87
N ARG A 50 -11.79 11.20 -11.00
CA ARG A 50 -10.65 10.37 -11.35
C ARG A 50 -10.95 8.92 -11.01
N VAL A 51 -10.77 8.05 -12.00
CA VAL A 51 -10.77 6.59 -11.82
C VAL A 51 -9.33 6.10 -11.98
N THR A 52 -8.92 5.15 -11.17
CA THR A 52 -7.58 4.55 -11.23
C THR A 52 -7.69 3.04 -11.07
N LEU A 53 -7.06 2.30 -11.99
CA LEU A 53 -6.99 0.85 -11.96
C LEU A 53 -5.52 0.44 -11.97
N ASN A 54 -5.13 -0.42 -11.04
CA ASN A 54 -3.77 -0.93 -10.93
C ASN A 54 -3.79 -2.46 -10.82
N TYR A 55 -2.85 -3.08 -11.52
CA TYR A 55 -2.55 -4.50 -11.44
C TYR A 55 -1.08 -4.67 -11.07
N ARG A 56 -0.81 -5.53 -10.09
CA ARG A 56 0.55 -5.88 -9.67
C ARG A 56 0.69 -7.39 -9.64
N ASN A 57 1.74 -7.89 -10.27
CA ASN A 57 2.17 -9.29 -10.17
C ASN A 57 3.60 -9.31 -9.62
N GLN A 58 3.77 -9.82 -8.41
CA GLN A 58 5.03 -9.85 -7.69
C GLN A 58 5.53 -11.30 -7.63
N TRP A 59 6.79 -11.49 -8.05
CA TRP A 59 7.44 -12.80 -8.21
C TRP A 59 6.70 -13.76 -9.14
N PRO A 60 6.51 -13.39 -10.42
CA PRO A 60 5.74 -14.20 -11.38
C PRO A 60 6.34 -15.59 -11.64
N SER A 61 7.63 -15.78 -11.37
CA SER A 61 8.32 -17.08 -11.50
C SER A 61 7.88 -18.11 -10.46
N ILE A 62 7.32 -17.66 -9.33
CA ILE A 62 6.67 -18.53 -8.35
C ILE A 62 5.17 -18.50 -8.66
N PRO A 63 4.52 -19.64 -8.94
CA PRO A 63 3.12 -19.68 -9.35
C PRO A 63 2.22 -18.85 -8.42
N LYS A 64 1.80 -17.68 -8.92
CA LYS A 64 0.93 -16.71 -8.24
C LYS A 64 1.32 -16.45 -6.78
N ALA A 65 2.60 -16.12 -6.55
CA ALA A 65 3.09 -15.77 -5.22
C ALA A 65 2.28 -14.61 -4.62
N TYR A 66 2.20 -13.47 -5.34
CA TYR A 66 1.38 -12.33 -4.95
C TYR A 66 0.80 -11.61 -6.17
N VAL A 67 -0.53 -11.51 -6.22
CA VAL A 67 -1.27 -10.79 -7.26
C VAL A 67 -2.20 -9.78 -6.59
N THR A 68 -1.97 -8.49 -6.85
CA THR A 68 -2.75 -7.40 -6.27
C THR A 68 -3.53 -6.66 -7.35
N TYR A 69 -4.82 -6.43 -7.09
CA TYR A 69 -5.70 -5.57 -7.87
C TYR A 69 -6.10 -4.38 -7.02
N SER A 70 -6.09 -3.18 -7.60
CA SER A 70 -6.57 -1.97 -6.92
C SER A 70 -7.40 -1.14 -7.87
N ALA A 71 -8.57 -0.72 -7.42
CA ALA A 71 -9.47 0.17 -8.13
C ALA A 71 -9.85 1.32 -7.21
N SER A 72 -9.82 2.55 -7.69
CA SER A 72 -10.22 3.70 -6.91
C SER A 72 -10.97 4.74 -7.74
N TYR A 73 -11.81 5.50 -7.06
CA TYR A 73 -12.53 6.64 -7.57
C TYR A 73 -12.36 7.81 -6.60
N ASP A 74 -12.08 9.01 -7.09
CA ASP A 74 -12.13 10.23 -6.27
C ASP A 74 -12.59 11.46 -7.04
N GLN A 75 -13.19 12.41 -6.31
CA GLN A 75 -13.70 13.66 -6.88
C GLN A 75 -13.66 14.79 -5.85
N HIS A 76 -13.39 16.02 -6.31
CA HIS A 76 -13.53 17.23 -5.51
C HIS A 76 -14.99 17.71 -5.48
N PHE A 77 -15.45 18.10 -4.29
CA PHE A 77 -16.76 18.70 -4.08
C PHE A 77 -16.60 20.03 -3.35
N ASP A 78 -16.92 21.13 -4.03
CA ASP A 78 -16.79 22.49 -3.48
C ASP A 78 -17.65 22.69 -2.22
N ASN A 79 -18.87 22.13 -2.20
CA ASN A 79 -19.79 22.20 -1.05
C ASN A 79 -19.24 21.55 0.22
N LEU A 80 -18.31 20.58 0.08
CA LEU A 80 -17.67 19.89 1.19
C LEU A 80 -16.28 20.44 1.50
N SER A 81 -15.86 21.50 0.78
CA SER A 81 -14.52 22.08 0.85
C SER A 81 -13.42 21.02 0.77
N GLY A 82 -13.64 19.97 -0.05
CA GLY A 82 -12.91 18.73 0.09
C GLY A 82 -13.13 17.74 -1.04
N GLY A 83 -12.55 16.55 -0.91
CA GLY A 83 -12.69 15.45 -1.85
C GLY A 83 -13.22 14.22 -1.16
N LEU A 84 -14.04 13.45 -1.88
CA LEU A 84 -14.44 12.11 -1.48
C LEU A 84 -13.75 11.10 -2.36
N GLY A 85 -13.41 9.96 -1.77
CA GLY A 85 -12.75 8.86 -2.46
C GLY A 85 -13.25 7.50 -2.00
N LEU A 86 -13.23 6.54 -2.91
CA LEU A 86 -13.44 5.13 -2.66
C LEU A 86 -12.24 4.36 -3.21
N LEU A 87 -11.73 3.42 -2.43
CA LEU A 87 -10.61 2.57 -2.80
C LEU A 87 -10.95 1.12 -2.46
N VAL A 88 -10.85 0.23 -3.44
CA VAL A 88 -10.97 -1.21 -3.26
C VAL A 88 -9.66 -1.83 -3.69
N CYS A 89 -9.05 -2.60 -2.81
CA CYS A 89 -7.84 -3.36 -3.09
C CYS A 89 -8.06 -4.83 -2.73
N SER A 90 -7.66 -5.74 -3.61
CA SER A 90 -7.65 -7.16 -3.32
C SER A 90 -6.26 -7.70 -3.60
N ASP A 91 -5.65 -8.30 -2.59
CA ASP A 91 -4.38 -9.01 -2.68
C ASP A 91 -4.64 -10.53 -2.56
N GLN A 92 -3.98 -11.31 -3.42
CA GLN A 92 -4.04 -12.76 -3.44
C GLN A 92 -2.63 -13.31 -3.27
N ALA A 93 -2.40 -14.04 -2.19
CA ALA A 93 -1.12 -14.66 -1.87
C ALA A 93 -1.20 -16.19 -1.97
N GLY A 94 -0.09 -16.80 -2.41
CA GLY A 94 0.07 -18.26 -2.47
C GLY A 94 -1.01 -18.95 -3.31
N GLU A 95 -1.12 -18.60 -4.58
CA GLU A 95 -2.16 -19.12 -5.50
C GLU A 95 -3.61 -18.83 -5.06
N GLY A 96 -3.78 -17.73 -4.32
CA GLY A 96 -5.05 -17.32 -3.76
C GLY A 96 -5.50 -18.21 -2.61
N THR A 97 -4.56 -18.87 -1.92
CA THR A 97 -4.81 -19.55 -0.65
C THR A 97 -5.14 -18.54 0.43
N VAL A 98 -4.48 -17.37 0.41
CA VAL A 98 -4.84 -16.24 1.28
C VAL A 98 -5.29 -15.09 0.41
N LYS A 99 -6.47 -14.54 0.72
CA LYS A 99 -7.03 -13.37 0.04
C LYS A 99 -7.31 -12.28 1.04
N THR A 100 -6.74 -11.10 0.80
CA THR A 100 -7.00 -9.90 1.60
C THR A 100 -7.76 -8.91 0.73
N THR A 101 -8.96 -8.53 1.15
CA THR A 101 -9.78 -7.50 0.49
C THR A 101 -9.95 -6.32 1.41
N VAL A 102 -9.70 -5.14 0.87
CA VAL A 102 -9.67 -3.87 1.59
C VAL A 102 -10.61 -2.91 0.86
N ILE A 103 -11.61 -2.40 1.57
CA ILE A 103 -12.57 -1.44 1.04
C ILE A 103 -12.46 -0.19 1.92
N SER A 104 -12.15 0.95 1.31
CA SER A 104 -11.90 2.19 2.02
C SER A 104 -12.78 3.33 1.50
N GLY A 105 -13.39 4.04 2.43
CA GLY A 105 -14.00 5.35 2.21
C GLY A 105 -13.06 6.45 2.69
N ILE A 106 -12.89 7.48 1.87
CA ILE A 106 -11.90 8.53 2.10
C ILE A 106 -12.59 9.89 2.01
N TYR A 107 -12.27 10.76 2.94
CA TYR A 107 -12.61 12.18 2.88
C TYR A 107 -11.35 13.01 3.06
N SER A 108 -11.16 14.02 2.22
CA SER A 108 -10.05 14.97 2.35
C SER A 108 -10.54 16.41 2.38
N TYR A 109 -10.23 17.14 3.44
CA TYR A 109 -10.50 18.56 3.56
C TYR A 109 -9.37 19.37 2.94
N ARG A 110 -9.71 20.40 2.14
CA ARG A 110 -8.76 21.32 1.51
C ARG A 110 -8.72 22.65 2.25
N LEU A 111 -7.57 22.97 2.81
CA LEU A 111 -7.26 24.27 3.40
C LEU A 111 -6.37 25.08 2.44
N GLN A 112 -6.91 26.18 1.92
CA GLN A 112 -6.11 27.11 1.11
C GLN A 112 -5.34 28.05 2.03
N VAL A 113 -4.02 27.88 2.11
CA VAL A 113 -3.15 28.73 2.95
C VAL A 113 -2.86 30.05 2.24
N ASN A 114 -2.54 29.99 0.95
CA ASN A 114 -2.33 31.17 0.12
C ASN A 114 -2.70 30.87 -1.35
N ARG A 115 -2.43 31.82 -2.26
CA ARG A 115 -2.77 31.65 -3.70
C ARG A 115 -1.92 30.59 -4.42
N PHE A 116 -0.76 30.24 -3.87
CA PHE A 116 0.23 29.37 -4.51
C PHE A 116 0.43 28.03 -3.79
N PHE A 117 -0.14 27.87 -2.61
CA PHE A 117 0.09 26.73 -1.71
C PHE A 117 -1.22 26.36 -1.00
N SER A 118 -1.53 25.07 -1.03
CA SER A 118 -2.69 24.47 -0.38
C SER A 118 -2.26 23.27 0.45
N ILE A 119 -2.98 23.04 1.54
CA ILE A 119 -2.84 21.86 2.38
C ILE A 119 -4.13 21.06 2.29
N LYS A 120 -4.00 19.74 2.27
CA LYS A 120 -5.11 18.81 2.41
C LYS A 120 -4.86 17.90 3.60
N ALA A 121 -5.91 17.67 4.38
CA ALA A 121 -5.93 16.67 5.44
C ALA A 121 -6.93 15.59 5.03
N GLY A 122 -6.50 14.33 5.04
CA GLY A 122 -7.31 13.17 4.65
C GLY A 122 -7.58 12.26 5.83
N LEU A 123 -8.80 11.77 5.93
CA LEU A 123 -9.23 10.68 6.80
C LEU A 123 -9.75 9.55 5.94
N GLN A 124 -9.47 8.33 6.38
CA GLN A 124 -9.85 7.12 5.69
C GLN A 124 -10.40 6.13 6.70
N ALA A 125 -11.58 5.61 6.41
CA ALA A 125 -12.19 4.49 7.11
C ALA A 125 -12.12 3.27 6.21
N THR A 126 -11.59 2.17 6.73
CA THR A 126 -11.31 0.97 5.95
C THR A 126 -11.92 -0.25 6.60
N TYR A 127 -12.59 -1.07 5.80
CA TYR A 127 -12.98 -2.42 6.14
C TYR A 127 -11.99 -3.40 5.51
N PHE A 128 -11.33 -4.16 6.38
CA PHE A 128 -10.38 -5.21 6.04
C PHE A 128 -11.06 -6.57 6.16
N GLN A 129 -10.92 -7.40 5.14
CA GLN A 129 -11.37 -8.78 5.16
C GLN A 129 -10.24 -9.70 4.71
N LYS A 130 -9.82 -10.60 5.59
CA LYS A 130 -8.84 -11.65 5.29
C LYS A 130 -9.55 -12.99 5.23
N GLU A 131 -9.31 -13.72 4.15
CA GLU A 131 -9.86 -15.03 3.88
C GLU A 131 -8.73 -16.03 3.62
N ILE A 132 -8.88 -17.24 4.15
CA ILE A 132 -8.00 -18.37 3.87
C ILE A 132 -8.80 -19.53 3.30
N ASP A 133 -8.36 -20.04 2.17
CA ASP A 133 -8.92 -21.22 1.53
C ASP A 133 -8.23 -22.47 2.08
N TRP A 134 -8.89 -23.11 3.04
CA TRP A 134 -8.37 -24.30 3.71
C TRP A 134 -8.17 -25.49 2.75
N SER A 135 -8.93 -25.54 1.65
CA SER A 135 -8.87 -26.66 0.71
C SER A 135 -7.58 -26.69 -0.12
N LYS A 136 -6.87 -25.55 -0.20
CA LYS A 136 -5.59 -25.41 -0.88
C LYS A 136 -4.39 -25.63 0.04
N LEU A 137 -4.61 -25.73 1.34
CA LEU A 137 -3.57 -26.01 2.31
C LEU A 137 -3.29 -27.51 2.36
N THR A 138 -2.02 -27.84 2.43
CA THR A 138 -1.56 -29.20 2.72
C THR A 138 -0.82 -29.20 4.05
N PHE A 139 -1.15 -30.17 4.90
CA PHE A 139 -0.62 -30.28 6.24
C PHE A 139 0.32 -31.48 6.36
N GLY A 140 1.26 -31.40 7.30
CA GLY A 140 2.31 -32.43 7.46
C GLY A 140 1.76 -33.79 7.90
N ASP A 141 0.67 -33.79 8.66
CA ASP A 141 -0.05 -34.99 9.11
C ASP A 141 -0.78 -35.72 7.97
N GLN A 142 -0.93 -35.07 6.81
CA GLN A 142 -1.49 -35.67 5.61
C GLN A 142 -0.50 -36.55 4.86
N ILE A 143 0.81 -36.40 5.14
CA ILE A 143 1.91 -36.97 4.36
C ILE A 143 2.27 -38.37 4.88
N ASP A 144 2.05 -39.39 4.05
CA ASP A 144 2.66 -40.70 4.20
C ASP A 144 4.06 -40.73 3.52
N PRO A 145 5.09 -41.32 4.15
CA PRO A 145 6.45 -41.36 3.61
C PRO A 145 6.61 -42.06 2.24
N ARG A 146 5.65 -42.90 1.83
CA ARG A 146 5.68 -43.68 0.59
C ARG A 146 4.65 -43.21 -0.41
N TYR A 147 3.46 -42.84 0.05
CA TYR A 147 2.31 -42.56 -0.82
C TYR A 147 1.93 -41.08 -0.92
N GLY A 148 2.57 -40.18 -0.16
CA GLY A 148 2.31 -38.74 -0.21
C GLY A 148 1.05 -38.34 0.57
N PHE A 149 0.30 -37.33 0.09
CA PHE A 149 -0.85 -36.74 0.79
C PHE A 149 -2.11 -37.64 0.77
N ILE A 150 -2.13 -38.69 1.57
CA ILE A 150 -3.24 -39.67 1.61
C ILE A 150 -4.12 -39.54 2.85
N HIS A 151 -3.67 -38.85 3.90
CA HIS A 151 -4.43 -38.74 5.15
C HIS A 151 -5.27 -37.45 5.20
N PHE A 152 -6.33 -37.49 6.00
CA PHE A 152 -7.08 -36.30 6.38
C PHE A 152 -6.34 -35.57 7.48
N THR A 153 -6.33 -34.24 7.41
CA THR A 153 -5.71 -33.43 8.46
C THR A 153 -6.55 -33.50 9.74
N GLN A 154 -5.85 -33.58 10.88
CA GLN A 154 -6.37 -33.44 12.23
C GLN A 154 -6.19 -32.01 12.75
N GLU A 155 -5.68 -31.10 11.93
CA GLU A 155 -5.53 -29.69 12.27
C GLU A 155 -6.88 -29.02 12.52
N THR A 156 -6.95 -28.19 13.56
CA THR A 156 -8.19 -27.48 13.89
C THR A 156 -8.37 -26.31 12.94
N GLN A 157 -9.44 -26.36 12.15
CA GLN A 157 -9.76 -25.31 11.19
C GLN A 157 -10.14 -24.00 11.92
N PRO A 158 -9.42 -22.89 11.69
CA PRO A 158 -9.75 -21.60 12.28
C PRO A 158 -10.93 -20.97 11.52
N LYS A 159 -11.37 -19.80 11.98
CA LYS A 159 -12.34 -19.01 11.24
C LYS A 159 -11.73 -18.58 9.90
N LEU A 160 -12.22 -19.15 8.80
CA LEU A 160 -11.67 -18.93 7.45
C LEU A 160 -11.81 -17.49 6.95
N LYS A 161 -12.70 -16.69 7.54
CA LYS A 161 -12.97 -15.30 7.16
C LYS A 161 -12.93 -14.40 8.40
N LYS A 162 -12.06 -13.39 8.36
CA LYS A 162 -11.92 -12.40 9.43
C LYS A 162 -12.11 -11.00 8.86
N GLY A 163 -13.15 -10.31 9.34
CA GLY A 163 -13.44 -8.92 9.00
C GLY A 163 -13.06 -8.01 10.17
N THR A 164 -12.46 -6.87 9.89
CA THR A 164 -12.09 -5.86 10.89
C THR A 164 -12.12 -4.46 10.29
N SER A 165 -12.21 -3.45 11.14
CA SER A 165 -12.26 -2.05 10.74
C SER A 165 -11.01 -1.33 11.18
N ASP A 166 -10.57 -0.40 10.34
CA ASP A 166 -9.35 0.36 10.53
C ASP A 166 -9.54 1.80 10.07
N PHE A 167 -8.67 2.68 10.56
CA PHE A 167 -8.64 4.08 10.22
C PHE A 167 -7.23 4.49 9.80
N SER A 168 -7.17 5.40 8.85
CA SER A 168 -5.93 5.99 8.37
C SER A 168 -6.10 7.50 8.24
N ALA A 169 -5.00 8.23 8.36
CA ALA A 169 -5.00 9.69 8.24
C ALA A 169 -3.78 10.14 7.44
N GLY A 170 -3.87 11.30 6.81
CA GLY A 170 -2.73 11.87 6.11
C GLY A 170 -2.85 13.35 5.86
N ILE A 171 -1.71 13.97 5.56
CA ILE A 171 -1.58 15.38 5.23
C ILE A 171 -0.81 15.48 3.92
N LEU A 172 -1.22 16.40 3.06
CA LEU A 172 -0.60 16.70 1.78
C LEU A 172 -0.47 18.21 1.62
N GLY A 173 0.74 18.72 1.46
CA GLY A 173 1.00 20.08 1.01
C GLY A 173 1.35 20.07 -0.47
N TYR A 174 0.77 20.99 -1.24
CA TYR A 174 1.09 21.12 -2.66
C TYR A 174 1.04 22.58 -3.11
N GLY A 175 1.97 22.93 -4.01
CA GLY A 175 2.01 24.18 -4.74
C GLY A 175 2.06 23.96 -6.24
N GLU A 176 2.52 24.95 -7.00
CA GLU A 176 2.53 24.89 -8.47
C GLU A 176 3.45 23.80 -9.04
N SER A 177 4.62 23.61 -8.44
CA SER A 177 5.67 22.72 -8.97
C SER A 177 6.18 21.70 -7.97
N ILE A 178 5.73 21.73 -6.72
CA ILE A 178 6.19 20.83 -5.65
C ILE A 178 5.01 20.30 -4.86
N TYR A 179 5.13 19.08 -4.38
CA TYR A 179 4.17 18.48 -3.46
C TYR A 179 4.89 17.55 -2.48
N GLY A 180 4.29 17.36 -1.32
CA GLY A 180 4.79 16.43 -0.33
C GLY A 180 3.75 16.15 0.75
N GLY A 181 3.83 14.97 1.34
CA GLY A 181 2.83 14.53 2.29
C GLY A 181 3.32 13.39 3.17
N VAL A 182 2.58 13.21 4.26
CA VAL A 182 2.77 12.12 5.21
C VAL A 182 1.42 11.45 5.42
N ALA A 183 1.39 10.13 5.47
CA ALA A 183 0.23 9.34 5.80
C ALA A 183 0.59 8.33 6.90
N VAL A 184 -0.37 8.08 7.77
CA VAL A 184 -0.31 7.05 8.80
C VAL A 184 -1.49 6.12 8.57
N HIS A 185 -1.19 4.87 8.28
CA HIS A 185 -2.14 3.81 8.05
C HIS A 185 -2.17 2.87 9.25
N HIS A 186 -3.27 2.12 9.41
CA HIS A 186 -3.44 1.15 10.50
C HIS A 186 -3.43 1.76 11.90
N LEU A 187 -4.12 2.90 12.07
CA LEU A 187 -4.17 3.63 13.35
C LEU A 187 -4.75 2.76 14.47
N THR A 188 -5.69 1.85 14.17
CA THR A 188 -6.28 0.95 15.18
C THR A 188 -5.51 -0.35 15.36
N GLN A 189 -4.46 -0.58 14.58
CA GLN A 189 -3.66 -1.82 14.58
C GLN A 189 -4.52 -3.09 14.67
N PRO A 190 -5.45 -3.28 13.73
CA PRO A 190 -6.45 -4.33 13.84
C PRO A 190 -5.79 -5.72 13.86
N ASN A 191 -6.42 -6.66 14.58
CA ASN A 191 -5.93 -8.03 14.66
C ASN A 191 -6.35 -8.83 13.41
N GLU A 192 -5.38 -9.21 12.58
CA GLU A 192 -5.56 -9.98 11.34
C GLU A 192 -5.15 -11.46 11.47
N GLY A 193 -4.73 -11.92 12.64
CA GLY A 193 -4.30 -13.31 12.83
C GLY A 193 -5.45 -14.31 12.85
N PHE A 194 -5.24 -15.49 12.25
CA PHE A 194 -6.23 -16.58 12.19
C PHE A 194 -6.20 -17.49 13.43
N PHE A 195 -5.01 -17.79 13.94
CA PHE A 195 -4.78 -18.71 15.06
C PHE A 195 -4.37 -17.97 16.32
N THR A 196 -3.39 -17.07 16.20
CA THR A 196 -2.90 -16.20 17.27
C THR A 196 -3.24 -14.75 16.96
N GLU A 197 -3.19 -13.89 17.96
CA GLU A 197 -3.31 -12.46 17.72
C GLU A 197 -2.11 -11.96 16.92
N SER A 198 -2.38 -11.43 15.73
CA SER A 198 -1.40 -10.76 14.89
C SER A 198 -1.93 -9.38 14.57
N LYS A 199 -1.41 -8.37 15.26
CA LYS A 199 -1.80 -6.98 15.03
C LYS A 199 -1.11 -6.46 13.79
N LEU A 200 -1.88 -5.81 12.92
CA LEU A 200 -1.34 -5.14 11.76
C LEU A 200 -0.52 -3.92 12.24
N PRO A 201 0.77 -3.82 11.89
CA PRO A 201 1.61 -2.74 12.38
C PRO A 201 1.17 -1.40 11.80
N LEU A 202 1.39 -0.34 12.58
CA LEU A 202 1.23 1.03 12.10
C LEU A 202 2.18 1.27 10.93
N LYS A 203 1.67 1.74 9.80
CA LYS A 203 2.47 2.06 8.62
C LYS A 203 2.54 3.56 8.40
N ILE A 204 3.74 4.12 8.36
CA ILE A 204 4.00 5.54 8.11
C ILE A 204 4.60 5.68 6.73
N THR A 205 3.98 6.52 5.90
CA THR A 205 4.43 6.81 4.54
C THR A 205 4.73 8.29 4.41
N ALA A 206 5.94 8.64 4.01
CA ALA A 206 6.32 10.00 3.64
C ALA A 206 6.69 10.05 2.15
N HIS A 207 6.21 11.04 1.43
CA HIS A 207 6.50 11.20 0.00
C HIS A 207 6.67 12.67 -0.35
N ALA A 208 7.50 12.93 -1.35
CA ALA A 208 7.69 14.25 -1.92
C ALA A 208 7.97 14.11 -3.42
N GLY A 209 7.59 15.13 -4.17
CA GLY A 209 7.88 15.20 -5.59
C GLY A 209 7.87 16.62 -6.11
N ALA A 210 8.47 16.80 -7.27
CA ALA A 210 8.47 18.06 -8.00
C ALA A 210 8.12 17.83 -9.47
N ILE A 211 7.69 18.88 -10.15
CA ILE A 211 7.51 18.92 -11.60
C ILE A 211 8.39 20.05 -12.10
N ILE A 212 9.40 19.69 -12.88
CA ILE A 212 10.37 20.63 -13.46
C ILE A 212 10.12 20.69 -14.96
N ASP A 213 9.74 21.87 -15.45
CA ASP A 213 9.56 22.11 -16.88
C ASP A 213 10.92 22.24 -17.56
N LEU A 214 11.19 21.41 -18.58
CA LEU A 214 12.49 21.40 -19.27
C LEU A 214 12.62 22.51 -20.32
N LYS A 215 11.51 23.15 -20.73
CA LYS A 215 11.50 24.30 -21.64
C LYS A 215 11.22 25.60 -20.88
N LYS A 216 12.17 26.53 -20.93
CA LYS A 216 12.22 27.72 -20.05
C LYS A 216 11.56 28.99 -20.59
N HIS A 217 10.65 28.93 -21.57
CA HIS A 217 10.31 30.14 -22.35
C HIS A 217 8.84 30.54 -22.51
N ARG A 218 7.87 29.99 -21.75
CA ARG A 218 6.49 30.51 -21.80
C ARG A 218 5.78 30.53 -20.44
N ARG A 219 4.98 31.58 -20.23
CA ARG A 219 4.11 31.83 -19.07
C ARG A 219 3.03 30.76 -18.84
N ARG A 220 2.78 29.84 -19.79
CA ARG A 220 1.77 28.78 -19.68
C ARG A 220 2.29 27.48 -20.30
N ARG A 221 2.22 26.40 -19.52
CA ARG A 221 2.55 25.01 -19.91
C ARG A 221 1.58 24.53 -20.99
N LYS A 222 2.09 24.00 -22.10
CA LYS A 222 1.28 23.17 -23.02
C LYS A 222 1.38 21.70 -22.59
N ILE A 223 0.37 20.90 -22.91
CA ILE A 223 0.35 19.45 -22.61
C ILE A 223 1.54 18.73 -23.26
N GLU A 224 2.06 19.25 -24.36
CA GLU A 224 3.18 18.70 -25.14
C GLU A 224 4.58 19.05 -24.60
N ASP A 225 4.68 19.91 -23.58
CA ASP A 225 5.99 20.32 -23.07
C ASP A 225 6.62 19.20 -22.23
N PRO A 226 7.91 18.86 -22.49
CA PRO A 226 8.57 17.81 -21.73
C PRO A 226 8.82 18.27 -20.29
N THR A 227 8.47 17.40 -19.34
CA THR A 227 8.64 17.65 -17.91
C THR A 227 9.45 16.53 -17.26
N LEU A 228 10.18 16.89 -16.20
CA LEU A 228 10.88 15.94 -15.34
C LEU A 228 10.19 15.95 -13.97
N SER A 229 9.77 14.78 -13.50
CA SER A 229 9.07 14.64 -12.22
C SER A 229 9.84 13.74 -11.23
N PRO A 230 10.85 14.26 -10.52
CA PRO A 230 11.52 13.49 -9.48
C PRO A 230 10.54 13.24 -8.33
N ASN A 231 10.50 12.00 -7.85
CA ASN A 231 9.66 11.61 -6.71
C ASN A 231 10.48 10.74 -5.74
N ILE A 232 10.23 10.92 -4.45
CA ILE A 232 10.83 10.17 -3.35
C ILE A 232 9.70 9.61 -2.49
N LEU A 233 9.90 8.39 -2.01
CA LEU A 233 8.97 7.67 -1.15
C LEU A 233 9.75 6.97 -0.05
N TYR A 234 9.28 7.16 1.18
CA TYR A 234 9.75 6.48 2.37
C TYR A 234 8.55 5.81 3.03
N MET A 235 8.70 4.54 3.40
CA MET A 235 7.69 3.78 4.14
C MET A 235 8.34 3.06 5.30
N LYS A 236 7.67 3.06 6.45
CA LYS A 236 8.09 2.37 7.68
C LYS A 236 6.90 1.70 8.34
#